data_AF-A0AAN9PBB7-F1
#
_entry.id   AF-A0AAN9PBB7-F1
#
_cell.length_a   1.000
_cell.length_b   1.000
_cell.length_c   1.000
_cell.angle_alpha   90.00
_cell.angle_beta   90.00
_cell.angle_gamma   90.00
#
_symmetry.space_group_name_H-M   'P 1'
#
loop_
_entity.id
_entity.type
_entity.pdbx_description
1 polymer ?
#
loop_
_entity_poly.entity_id
_entity_poly.type
_entity_poly.pdbx_seq_one_letter_code
_entity_poly.pdbx_strand_id
1 'polypeptide(L)'
;MGAVSSVGIILLMLLLNEEKALALGPEGPLVEEFWDNVRRYALYALTVSTGAIYTIVQPIWELLKNPISAILVIALFGGGIFIVSQVVSAMVGVTDFTYDYGY
;
A
#
# COMPACT_ATOMS: atom_id res chain seq x y z
N MET A 1 3.56 -40.88 -16.96
CA MET A 1 4.99 -40.53 -17.16
C MET A 1 5.18 -39.22 -17.95
N GLY A 2 4.25 -38.25 -17.91
CA GLY A 2 4.32 -37.00 -18.69
C GLY A 2 4.50 -35.71 -17.89
N ALA A 3 4.56 -35.78 -16.55
CA ALA A 3 4.68 -34.61 -15.68
C ALA A 3 6.13 -34.23 -15.34
N VAL A 4 7.10 -35.11 -15.61
CA VAL A 4 8.53 -34.89 -15.29
C VAL A 4 9.23 -34.12 -16.42
N SER A 5 8.76 -34.26 -17.66
CA SER A 5 9.31 -33.55 -18.83
C SER A 5 8.95 -32.06 -18.87
N SER A 6 7.85 -31.62 -18.24
CA SER A 6 7.48 -30.20 -18.21
C SER A 6 8.36 -29.38 -17.25
N VAL A 7 8.74 -29.95 -16.10
CA VAL A 7 9.59 -29.27 -15.12
C VAL A 7 10.99 -29.03 -15.67
N GLY A 8 11.55 -30.00 -16.41
CA GLY A 8 12.86 -29.86 -17.06
C GLY A 8 12.89 -28.77 -18.14
N ILE A 9 11.82 -28.64 -18.92
CA ILE A 9 11.69 -27.60 -19.96
C ILE A 9 11.52 -26.21 -19.33
N ILE A 10 10.72 -26.10 -18.26
CA ILE A 10 10.54 -24.84 -17.53
C ILE A 10 11.85 -24.40 -16.87
N LEU A 11 12.59 -25.33 -16.26
CA LEU A 11 13.89 -25.04 -15.65
C LEU A 11 14.94 -24.64 -16.69
N LEU A 12 14.94 -25.28 -17.86
CA LEU A 12 15.81 -24.92 -18.98
C LEU A 12 15.47 -23.54 -19.55
N MET A 13 14.18 -23.20 -19.66
CA MET A 13 13.75 -21.86 -20.08
C MET A 13 14.15 -20.78 -19.07
N LEU A 14 14.09 -21.07 -17.78
CA LEU A 14 14.56 -20.14 -16.72
C LEU A 14 16.08 -19.96 -16.73
N LEU A 15 16.85 -21.00 -17.06
CA LEU A 15 18.31 -20.94 -17.17
C LEU A 15 18.81 -20.23 -18.44
N LEU A 16 18.03 -20.27 -19.53
CA LEU A 16 18.37 -19.62 -20.79
C LEU A 16 17.97 -18.14 -20.85
N ASN A 17 17.17 -17.67 -19.89
CA ASN A 17 16.69 -16.29 -19.85
C ASN A 17 17.67 -15.40 -19.06
N GLU A 18 18.89 -15.26 -19.54
CA GLU A 18 19.77 -14.15 -19.14
C GLU A 18 19.35 -12.85 -19.85
N GLU A 19 18.10 -12.41 -19.64
CA GLU A 19 17.79 -11.00 -19.87
C GLU A 19 18.36 -10.22 -18.67
N LYS A 20 19.58 -9.76 -18.86
CA LYS A 20 20.30 -8.85 -17.98
C LYS A 20 19.48 -7.55 -17.88
N ALA A 21 18.51 -7.52 -16.98
CA ALA A 21 17.88 -6.29 -16.52
C ALA A 21 18.94 -5.52 -15.70
N LEU A 22 19.84 -4.83 -16.41
CA LEU A 22 20.81 -3.90 -15.84
C LEU A 22 20.02 -2.73 -15.26
N ALA A 23 19.60 -2.91 -14.01
CA ALA A 23 18.99 -1.88 -13.18
C ALA A 23 20.08 -0.88 -12.78
N LEU A 24 20.32 0.14 -13.62
CA LEU A 24 21.21 1.23 -13.27
C LEU A 24 20.68 2.58 -13.80
N GLY A 25 20.09 3.36 -12.90
CA GLY A 25 19.98 4.81 -13.03
C GLY A 25 18.59 5.37 -13.43
N PRO A 26 18.29 6.61 -13.01
CA PRO A 26 17.03 7.31 -13.30
C PRO A 26 16.76 7.58 -14.79
N GLU A 27 17.75 7.39 -15.67
CA GLU A 27 17.63 7.54 -17.14
C GLU A 27 17.83 6.22 -17.89
N GLY A 28 17.75 5.09 -17.19
CA GLY A 28 17.83 3.77 -17.82
C GLY A 28 16.56 3.44 -18.62
N PRO A 29 16.67 2.62 -19.69
CA PRO A 29 15.56 2.23 -20.57
C PRO A 29 14.36 1.61 -19.84
N LEU A 30 14.56 1.14 -18.60
CA LEU A 30 13.53 0.59 -17.72
C LEU A 30 12.51 1.63 -17.21
N VAL A 31 12.85 2.92 -17.11
CA VAL A 31 11.89 3.94 -16.63
C VAL A 31 10.84 4.22 -17.69
N GLU A 32 11.26 4.37 -18.95
CA GLU A 32 10.35 4.57 -20.09
C GLU A 32 9.49 3.33 -20.32
N GLU A 33 10.09 2.13 -20.33
CA GLU A 33 9.36 0.86 -20.43
C GLU A 33 8.41 0.63 -19.25
N PHE A 34 8.80 1.01 -18.02
CA PHE A 34 7.92 0.95 -16.85
C PHE A 34 6.69 1.83 -17.04
N TRP A 35 6.86 3.08 -17.45
CA TRP A 35 5.75 4.01 -17.63
C TRP A 35 4.82 3.61 -18.78
N ASP A 36 5.37 3.10 -19.88
CA ASP A 36 4.56 2.54 -20.97
C ASP A 36 3.77 1.32 -20.51
N ASN A 37 4.37 0.45 -19.70
CA ASN A 37 3.68 -0.71 -19.13
C ASN A 37 2.59 -0.29 -18.13
N VAL A 38 2.89 0.63 -17.21
CA VAL A 38 1.94 1.19 -16.24
C VAL A 38 0.76 1.85 -16.95
N ARG A 39 1.01 2.66 -17.99
CA ARG A 39 -0.03 3.29 -18.79
C ARG A 39 -0.94 2.24 -19.44
N ARG A 40 -0.36 1.15 -19.96
CA ARG A 40 -1.11 0.05 -20.59
C ARG A 40 -2.01 -0.69 -19.60
N TYR A 41 -1.65 -0.70 -18.31
CA TYR A 41 -2.39 -1.40 -17.26
C TYR A 41 -3.12 -0.47 -16.27
N ALA A 42 -3.23 0.84 -16.54
CA ALA A 42 -3.85 1.79 -15.63
C ALA A 42 -5.29 1.41 -15.23
N LEU A 43 -6.08 0.92 -16.20
CA LEU A 43 -7.45 0.46 -15.93
C LEU A 43 -7.49 -0.81 -15.06
N TYR A 44 -6.50 -1.70 -15.19
CA TYR A 44 -6.39 -2.89 -14.32
C TYR A 44 -6.00 -2.49 -12.89
N ALA A 45 -5.08 -1.55 -12.74
CA ALA A 45 -4.75 -1.01 -11.42
C ALA A 45 -5.99 -0.39 -10.76
N LEU A 46 -6.79 0.38 -11.52
CA LEU A 46 -8.02 0.97 -11.02
C LEU A 46 -9.06 -0.09 -10.61
N THR A 47 -9.34 -1.08 -11.46
CA THR A 47 -10.35 -2.11 -11.14
C THR A 47 -9.94 -2.99 -9.96
N VAL A 48 -8.69 -3.44 -9.90
CA VAL A 48 -8.16 -4.25 -8.80
C VAL A 48 -8.14 -3.45 -7.50
N SER A 49 -7.64 -2.21 -7.53
CA SER A 49 -7.62 -1.34 -6.35
C SER A 49 -9.02 -0.99 -5.87
N THR A 50 -9.98 -0.76 -6.77
CA THR A 50 -11.37 -0.50 -6.39
C THR A 50 -11.98 -1.71 -5.71
N GLY A 51 -11.73 -2.93 -6.22
CA GLY A 51 -12.15 -4.16 -5.57
C GLY A 51 -11.54 -4.32 -4.17
N ALA A 52 -10.23 -4.05 -4.03
CA ALA A 52 -9.55 -4.10 -2.74
C ALA A 52 -10.07 -3.04 -1.75
N ILE A 53 -10.29 -1.80 -2.21
CA ILE A 53 -10.88 -0.74 -1.40
C ILE A 53 -12.28 -1.16 -0.96
N TYR A 54 -13.09 -1.71 -1.87
CA TYR A 54 -14.44 -2.16 -1.57
C TYR A 54 -14.44 -3.24 -0.49
N THR A 55 -13.59 -4.26 -0.58
CA THR A 55 -13.55 -5.34 0.43
C THR A 55 -13.09 -4.85 1.80
N ILE A 56 -12.21 -3.85 1.85
CA ILE A 56 -11.76 -3.22 3.11
C ILE A 56 -12.86 -2.35 3.71
N VAL A 57 -13.55 -1.55 2.87
CA VAL A 57 -14.54 -0.56 3.32
C VAL A 57 -15.89 -1.20 3.66
N GLN A 58 -16.30 -2.27 2.96
CA GLN A 58 -17.60 -2.93 3.17
C GLN A 58 -17.88 -3.29 4.65
N PRO A 59 -16.99 -3.99 5.38
CA PRO A 59 -17.28 -4.32 6.78
C PRO A 59 -17.40 -3.08 7.68
N ILE A 60 -16.61 -2.05 7.42
CA ILE A 60 -16.70 -0.77 8.15
C ILE A 60 -18.07 -0.12 7.88
N TRP A 61 -18.52 -0.13 6.62
CA TRP A 61 -19.82 0.39 6.24
C TRP A 61 -20.98 -0.37 6.89
N GLU A 62 -20.85 -1.69 7.03
CA GLU A 62 -21.83 -2.52 7.75
C GLU A 62 -21.89 -2.16 9.24
N LEU A 63 -20.75 -1.93 9.89
CA LEU A 63 -20.69 -1.51 11.30
C LEU A 63 -21.36 -0.15 11.53
N LEU A 64 -21.35 0.75 10.55
CA LEU A 64 -22.03 2.05 10.66
C LEU A 64 -23.57 1.95 10.66
N LYS A 65 -24.15 0.80 10.26
CA LYS A 65 -25.61 0.61 10.24
C LYS A 65 -26.20 0.37 11.63
N ASN A 66 -25.41 -0.11 12.59
CA ASN A 66 -25.85 -0.25 13.98
C ASN A 66 -25.34 0.97 14.78
N PRO A 67 -26.20 1.66 15.54
CA PRO A 67 -25.86 2.93 16.18
C PRO A 67 -24.74 2.80 17.21
N ILE A 68 -24.66 1.68 17.95
CA ILE A 68 -23.62 1.47 18.96
C ILE A 68 -22.27 1.31 18.27
N SER A 69 -22.18 0.40 17.29
CA SER A 69 -20.94 0.20 16.54
C SER A 69 -20.55 1.43 15.72
N ALA A 70 -21.51 2.20 15.20
CA ALA A 70 -21.23 3.44 14.50
C ALA A 70 -20.52 4.46 15.39
N ILE A 71 -20.99 4.67 16.62
CA ILE A 71 -20.33 5.53 17.61
C ILE A 71 -18.92 5.04 17.90
N LEU A 72 -18.73 3.73 18.08
CA LEU A 72 -17.41 3.15 18.34
C LEU A 72 -16.44 3.35 17.16
N VAL A 73 -16.91 3.15 15.93
CA VAL A 73 -16.12 3.37 14.72
C VAL A 73 -15.71 4.83 14.60
N ILE A 74 -16.65 5.77 14.79
CA ILE A 74 -16.37 7.21 14.74
C ILE A 74 -15.38 7.62 15.84
N ALA A 75 -15.58 7.13 17.07
CA ALA A 75 -14.69 7.41 18.19
C ALA A 75 -13.29 6.84 17.96
N LEU A 76 -13.18 5.63 17.38
CA LEU A 76 -11.91 4.99 17.06
C LEU A 76 -11.13 5.80 16.02
N PHE A 77 -11.76 6.15 14.89
CA PHE A 77 -11.08 6.89 13.82
C PHE A 77 -10.81 8.34 14.24
N GLY A 78 -11.81 9.03 14.78
CA GLY A 78 -11.66 10.41 15.25
C GLY A 78 -10.66 10.54 16.39
N GLY A 79 -10.77 9.66 17.40
CA GLY A 79 -9.83 9.59 18.52
C GLY A 79 -8.41 9.22 18.08
N GLY A 80 -8.27 8.25 17.17
CA GLY A 80 -6.98 7.86 16.61
C GLY A 80 -6.30 9.01 15.88
N ILE A 81 -7.01 9.70 14.98
CA ILE A 81 -6.50 10.88 14.27
C ILE A 81 -6.13 11.98 15.26
N PHE A 82 -6.97 12.23 16.26
CA PHE A 82 -6.71 13.23 17.29
C PHE A 82 -5.43 12.92 18.06
N ILE A 83 -5.27 11.69 18.56
CA ILE A 83 -4.08 11.28 19.31
C ILE A 83 -2.82 11.38 18.45
N VAL A 84 -2.85 10.89 17.21
CA VAL A 84 -1.71 11.02 16.29
C VAL A 84 -1.36 12.49 16.08
N SER A 85 -2.36 13.34 15.91
CA SER A 85 -2.14 14.79 15.77
C SER A 85 -1.48 15.38 17.01
N GLN A 86 -1.90 15.00 18.23
CA GLN A 86 -1.26 15.45 19.47
C GLN A 86 0.21 15.02 19.55
N VAL A 87 0.51 13.77 19.20
CA VAL A 87 1.89 13.25 19.19
C VAL A 87 2.75 14.02 18.19
N VAL A 88 2.27 14.23 16.97
CA VAL A 88 2.99 14.99 15.95
C VAL A 88 3.20 16.44 16.39
N SER A 89 2.18 17.10 16.92
CA SER A 89 2.31 18.47 17.45
C SER A 89 3.37 18.55 18.55
N ALA A 90 3.40 17.57 19.46
CA ALA A 90 4.42 17.47 20.50
C ALA A 90 5.83 17.29 19.94
N MET A 91 6.00 16.47 18.91
CA MET A 91 7.30 16.25 18.27
C MET A 91 7.81 17.47 17.52
N VAL A 92 6.92 18.21 16.84
CA VAL A 92 7.27 19.41 16.07
C VAL A 92 7.34 20.66 16.97
N GLY A 93 6.93 20.56 18.23
CA GLY A 93 6.99 21.67 19.19
C GLY A 93 5.93 22.75 18.95
N VAL A 94 4.86 22.44 18.22
CA VAL A 94 3.73 23.37 17.95
C VAL A 94 2.65 23.21 19.03
N THR A 95 3.06 23.03 20.28
CA THR A 95 2.17 22.86 21.41
C THR A 95 2.31 24.03 22.36
N ASP A 96 1.18 24.52 22.88
CA ASP A 96 1.16 25.55 23.92
C ASP A 96 1.66 25.04 25.30
N PHE A 97 1.90 23.73 25.43
CA PHE A 97 2.44 23.12 26.64
C PHE A 97 3.96 23.27 26.68
N THR A 98 4.44 24.25 27.48
CA THR A 98 5.84 24.38 27.86
C THR A 98 6.08 23.66 29.18
N TYR A 99 6.94 22.65 29.17
CA TYR A 99 7.42 22.01 30.40
C TYR A 99 8.63 22.77 30.91
N ASP A 100 8.45 23.60 31.94
CA ASP A 100 9.54 24.32 32.58
C ASP A 100 10.33 23.35 33.46
N TYR A 101 11.56 23.03 33.05
CA TYR A 101 12.48 22.29 33.90
C TYR A 101 12.98 23.26 34.97
N GLY A 102 12.27 23.32 36.10
CA GLY A 102 12.68 24.10 37.26
C GLY A 102 14.04 23.61 37.78
N TYR A 103 15.10 24.32 37.38
CA TYR A 103 16.46 24.21 37.94
C TYR A 103 16.73 25.41 38.83
#